data_AF-Q7UIA5-F1
#
_entry.id   AF-Q7UIA5-F1
#
_cell.length_a   1.000
_cell.length_b   1.000
_cell.length_c   1.000
_cell.angle_alpha   90.00
_cell.angle_beta   90.00
_cell.angle_gamma   90.00
#
_symmetry.space_group_name_H-M   'P 1'
#
loop_
_entity.id
_entity.type
_entity.pdbx_description
1 polymer ?
#
loop_
_entity_poly.entity_id
_entity_poly.type
_entity_poly.pdbx_seq_one_letter_code
_entity_poly.pdbx_strand_id
1 'polypeptide(L)'
;MPWNDMGMARESLSLMASFFAVASTFYFWLVRANRERAKLVACTVTGLRGTMLMAMEDTATYRRVAPGENEIVLKYWLNLAIVNNSSLPNALLGIKVWVKFTDGRWHAMDVASADPEADLFPQNIDPLTTAGMKLTLATKCEGSIGGGFRERECAAGDALPELVPVRVELEALQGQTFVSEWLDEGRLLLRTTEQPGLAAA
;
A
#
# COMPACT_ATOMS: atom_id res chain seq x y z
N MET A 1 22.26 54.26 46.51
CA MET A 1 21.60 52.94 46.45
C MET A 1 20.81 52.61 45.16
N PRO A 2 20.90 53.31 44.00
CA PRO A 2 20.12 52.91 42.80
C PRO A 2 20.78 51.85 41.90
N TRP A 3 22.06 51.51 42.13
CA TRP A 3 22.83 50.62 41.25
C TRP A 3 22.53 49.12 41.47
N ASN A 4 22.17 48.72 42.70
CA ASN A 4 21.83 47.32 43.00
C ASN A 4 20.45 46.92 42.44
N ASP A 5 19.50 47.86 42.40
CA ASP A 5 18.15 47.62 41.88
C ASP A 5 18.15 47.42 40.36
N MET A 6 19.01 48.13 39.64
CA MET A 6 19.20 47.94 38.19
C MET A 6 19.80 46.57 37.84
N GLY A 7 20.69 46.03 38.70
CA GLY A 7 21.27 44.70 38.54
C GLY A 7 20.21 43.60 38.68
N MET A 8 19.43 43.63 39.77
CA MET A 8 18.34 42.66 40.00
C MET A 8 17.25 42.75 38.91
N ALA A 9 16.91 43.95 38.45
CA ALA A 9 15.95 44.12 37.35
C ALA A 9 16.45 43.50 36.03
N ARG A 10 17.74 43.62 35.73
CA ARG A 10 18.34 43.00 34.54
C ARG A 10 18.40 41.48 34.62
N GLU A 11 18.75 40.94 35.80
CA GLU A 11 18.82 39.50 36.03
C GLU A 11 17.45 38.83 35.97
N SER A 12 16.44 39.45 36.61
CA SER A 12 15.05 38.98 36.55
C SER A 12 14.48 39.02 35.13
N LEU A 13 14.76 40.08 34.36
CA LEU A 13 14.38 40.15 32.94
C LEU A 13 15.07 39.05 32.12
N SER A 14 16.35 38.81 32.35
CA SER A 14 17.08 37.73 31.66
C SER A 14 16.49 36.36 31.99
N LEU A 15 16.17 36.09 33.25
CA LEU A 15 15.56 34.83 33.69
C LEU A 15 14.16 34.63 33.09
N MET A 16 13.33 35.67 33.09
CA MET A 16 12.00 35.62 32.45
C MET A 16 12.13 35.35 30.96
N ALA A 17 13.04 36.03 30.26
CA ALA A 17 13.28 35.82 28.84
C ALA A 17 13.72 34.36 28.54
N SER A 18 14.63 33.81 29.34
CA SER A 18 15.05 32.41 29.22
C SER A 18 13.89 31.43 29.49
N PHE A 19 13.09 31.68 30.53
CA PHE A 19 11.91 30.86 30.83
C PHE A 19 10.90 30.86 29.67
N PHE A 20 10.58 32.03 29.11
CA PHE A 20 9.68 32.13 27.96
C PHE A 20 10.25 31.47 26.70
N ALA A 21 11.56 31.54 26.48
CA ALA A 21 12.20 30.85 25.36
C ALA A 21 12.07 29.32 25.48
N VAL A 22 12.32 28.76 26.68
CA VAL A 22 12.16 27.32 26.94
C VAL A 22 10.70 26.91 26.83
N ALA A 23 9.79 27.65 27.46
CA ALA A 23 8.35 27.36 27.43
C ALA A 23 7.78 27.42 26.00
N SER A 24 8.19 28.41 25.20
CA SER A 24 7.75 28.52 23.80
C SER A 24 8.32 27.40 22.93
N THR A 25 9.58 27.00 23.13
CA THR A 25 10.20 25.88 22.43
C THR A 25 9.51 24.57 22.79
N PHE A 26 9.23 24.34 24.07
CA PHE A 26 8.51 23.16 24.55
C PHE A 26 7.08 23.12 24.02
N TYR A 27 6.36 24.25 24.08
CA TYR A 27 5.02 24.36 23.51
C TYR A 27 5.03 24.09 22.00
N PHE A 28 5.98 24.67 21.26
CA PHE A 28 6.11 24.42 19.82
C PHE A 28 6.36 22.94 19.53
N TRP A 29 7.25 22.28 20.29
CA TRP A 29 7.50 20.86 20.15
C TRP A 29 6.26 20.01 20.47
N LEU A 30 5.56 20.31 21.56
CA LEU A 30 4.38 19.56 21.97
C LEU A 30 3.22 19.74 20.98
N VAL A 31 3.00 20.97 20.52
CA VAL A 31 1.98 21.27 19.51
C VAL A 31 2.35 20.67 18.16
N ARG A 32 3.61 20.76 17.74
CA ARG A 32 4.07 20.18 16.47
C ARG A 32 4.00 18.67 16.49
N ALA A 33 4.53 18.03 17.54
CA ALA A 33 4.48 16.58 17.69
C ALA A 33 3.04 16.03 17.80
N ASN A 34 2.12 16.76 18.46
CA ASN A 34 0.73 16.32 18.57
C ASN A 34 -0.14 16.66 17.35
N ARG A 35 0.26 17.66 16.53
CA ARG A 35 -0.52 18.05 15.34
C ARG A 35 -0.06 17.34 14.07
N GLU A 36 1.18 16.88 14.00
CA GLU A 36 1.67 16.09 12.87
C GLU A 36 1.05 14.68 12.94
N ARG A 37 -0.08 14.51 12.26
CA ARG A 37 -0.69 13.19 12.07
C ARG A 37 0.10 12.45 10.99
N ALA A 38 0.41 11.19 11.26
CA ALA A 38 0.87 10.28 10.22
C ALA A 38 -0.11 10.31 9.04
N LYS A 39 0.44 10.33 7.84
CA LYS A 39 -0.33 10.44 6.60
C LYS A 39 0.34 9.58 5.54
N LEU A 40 0.05 8.28 5.59
CA LEU A 40 0.44 7.35 4.54
C LEU A 40 -0.64 7.31 3.47
N VAL A 41 -0.22 7.26 2.22
CA VAL A 41 -1.10 7.07 1.06
C VAL A 41 -0.46 6.03 0.16
N ALA A 42 -1.24 5.06 -0.30
CA ALA A 42 -0.81 4.12 -1.33
C ALA A 42 -1.22 4.65 -2.70
N CYS A 43 -0.26 4.71 -3.63
CA CYS A 43 -0.48 5.07 -5.01
C CYS A 43 -0.03 3.93 -5.92
N THR A 44 -0.78 3.64 -6.98
CA THR A 44 -0.33 2.69 -8.01
C THR A 44 0.78 3.31 -8.87
N VAL A 45 1.85 2.54 -9.13
CA VAL A 45 2.96 2.95 -10.01
C VAL A 45 2.75 2.41 -11.42
N THR A 46 2.22 1.20 -11.52
CA THR A 46 1.94 0.52 -12.79
C THR A 46 0.59 -0.17 -12.73
N GLY A 47 -0.06 -0.34 -13.88
CA GLY A 47 -1.30 -1.10 -13.97
C GLY A 47 -1.17 -2.54 -13.46
N LEU A 48 -2.30 -3.14 -13.09
CA LEU A 48 -2.36 -4.52 -12.62
C LEU A 48 -2.03 -5.49 -13.76
N ARG A 49 -1.18 -6.49 -13.50
CA ARG A 49 -0.96 -7.64 -14.38
C ARG A 49 -1.48 -8.90 -13.71
N GLY A 50 -2.06 -9.83 -14.48
CA GLY A 50 -2.67 -11.05 -13.94
C GLY A 50 -2.32 -12.32 -14.72
N THR A 51 -2.34 -13.46 -14.03
CA THR A 51 -2.30 -14.80 -14.63
C THR A 51 -2.99 -15.81 -13.73
N MET A 52 -3.48 -16.92 -14.30
CA MET A 52 -3.89 -18.08 -13.52
C MET A 52 -2.66 -18.84 -13.04
N LEU A 53 -2.54 -19.01 -11.71
CA LEU A 53 -1.42 -19.68 -11.06
C LEU A 53 -1.63 -21.20 -11.04
N MET A 54 -0.60 -21.94 -11.45
CA MET A 54 -0.56 -23.39 -11.27
C MET A 54 0.16 -23.78 -9.98
N ALA A 55 -0.25 -24.90 -9.38
CA ALA A 55 0.33 -25.41 -8.13
C ALA A 55 1.87 -25.61 -8.18
N MET A 56 2.41 -25.93 -9.37
CA MET A 56 3.85 -26.16 -9.57
C MET A 56 4.67 -24.88 -9.72
N GLU A 57 4.03 -23.73 -10.02
CA GLU A 57 4.73 -22.46 -10.27
C GLU A 57 5.03 -21.72 -8.96
N ASP A 58 4.10 -21.77 -7.99
CA ASP A 58 4.23 -21.14 -6.68
C ASP A 58 3.45 -21.93 -5.64
N THR A 59 4.06 -23.03 -5.19
CA THR A 59 3.42 -23.97 -4.25
C THR A 59 3.09 -23.32 -2.91
N ALA A 60 3.88 -22.34 -2.46
CA ALA A 60 3.64 -21.66 -1.19
C ALA A 60 2.34 -20.85 -1.25
N THR A 61 2.18 -20.02 -2.28
CA THR A 61 0.96 -19.22 -2.49
C THR A 61 -0.25 -20.13 -2.75
N TYR A 62 -0.10 -21.16 -3.58
CA TYR A 62 -1.19 -22.10 -3.86
C TYR A 62 -1.70 -22.81 -2.60
N ARG A 63 -0.80 -23.18 -1.67
CA ARG A 63 -1.16 -23.78 -0.38
C ARG A 63 -1.84 -22.78 0.58
N ARG A 64 -1.43 -21.51 0.58
CA ARG A 64 -2.08 -20.47 1.42
C ARG A 64 -3.50 -20.17 0.94
N VAL A 65 -3.70 -20.08 -0.37
CA VAL A 65 -5.02 -19.82 -0.97
C VAL A 65 -5.94 -21.04 -0.85
N ALA A 66 -5.39 -22.25 -0.99
CA ALA A 66 -6.10 -23.54 -0.84
C ALA A 66 -7.41 -23.62 -1.67
N PRO A 67 -7.32 -23.63 -3.02
CA PRO A 67 -8.49 -23.74 -3.89
C PRO A 67 -9.19 -25.10 -3.75
N GLY A 68 -10.52 -25.13 -3.88
CA GLY A 68 -11.33 -26.34 -3.99
C GLY A 68 -11.33 -26.98 -5.38
N GLU A 69 -12.12 -28.04 -5.58
CA GLU A 69 -12.15 -28.85 -6.81
C GLU A 69 -12.56 -28.08 -8.09
N ASN A 70 -13.37 -27.02 -7.95
CA ASN A 70 -13.84 -26.17 -9.06
C ASN A 70 -13.36 -24.72 -8.93
N GLU A 71 -12.27 -24.50 -8.18
CA GLU A 71 -11.66 -23.20 -8.01
C GLU A 71 -10.28 -23.17 -8.65
N ILE A 72 -9.98 -22.06 -9.31
CA ILE A 72 -8.66 -21.73 -9.84
C ILE A 72 -8.03 -20.64 -8.98
N VAL A 73 -6.70 -20.59 -8.97
CA VAL A 73 -5.97 -19.51 -8.30
C VAL A 73 -5.59 -18.46 -9.32
N LEU A 74 -5.96 -17.21 -9.06
CA LEU A 74 -5.59 -16.06 -9.87
C LEU A 74 -4.51 -15.29 -9.11
N LYS A 75 -3.41 -15.03 -9.80
CA LYS A 75 -2.25 -14.28 -9.29
C LYS A 75 -2.13 -12.97 -10.03
N TYR A 76 -1.98 -11.89 -9.30
CA TYR A 76 -1.79 -10.55 -9.84
C TYR A 76 -0.54 -9.91 -9.29
N TRP A 77 0.09 -9.04 -10.08
CA TRP A 77 1.21 -8.22 -9.66
C TRP A 77 0.78 -6.75 -9.57
N LEU A 78 1.02 -6.15 -8.40
CA LEU A 78 0.67 -4.77 -8.11
C LEU A 78 1.90 -4.03 -7.57
N ASN A 79 2.31 -2.98 -8.26
CA ASN A 79 3.42 -2.13 -7.82
C ASN A 79 2.88 -0.84 -7.20
N LEU A 80 3.21 -0.63 -5.93
CA LEU A 80 2.75 0.51 -5.15
C LEU A 80 3.91 1.44 -4.79
N ALA A 81 3.59 2.72 -4.71
CA ALA A 81 4.37 3.75 -4.06
C ALA A 81 3.63 4.13 -2.78
N ILE A 82 4.27 3.88 -1.63
CA ILE A 82 3.76 4.30 -0.33
C ILE A 82 4.39 5.65 -0.01
N VAL A 83 3.57 6.69 -0.01
CA VAL A 83 4.02 8.07 0.21
C VAL A 83 3.77 8.45 1.66
N ASN A 84 4.82 8.79 2.39
CA ASN A 84 4.71 9.39 3.72
C ASN A 84 4.65 10.90 3.60
N ASN A 85 3.44 11.46 3.67
CA ASN A 85 3.22 12.91 3.64
C ASN A 85 3.32 13.56 5.03
N SER A 86 3.87 12.85 6.02
CA SER A 86 4.14 13.38 7.37
C SER A 86 5.60 13.80 7.52
N SER A 87 5.84 14.74 8.44
CA SER A 87 7.18 15.16 8.88
C SER A 87 7.77 14.20 9.92
N LEU A 88 6.99 13.22 10.38
CA LEU A 88 7.42 12.15 11.28
C LEU A 88 7.67 10.86 10.49
N PRO A 89 8.65 10.03 10.93
CA PRO A 89 8.85 8.72 10.36
C PRO A 89 7.63 7.85 10.66
N ASN A 90 7.37 6.89 9.78
CA ASN A 90 6.35 5.89 10.01
C ASN A 90 6.90 4.50 9.75
N ALA A 91 6.23 3.47 10.24
CA ALA A 91 6.54 2.09 9.89
C ALA A 91 5.26 1.42 9.41
N LEU A 92 5.36 0.77 8.25
CA LEU A 92 4.33 -0.09 7.70
C LEU A 92 4.50 -1.48 8.31
N LEU A 93 3.47 -1.93 9.03
CA LEU A 93 3.45 -3.20 9.75
C LEU A 93 2.66 -4.27 9.00
N GLY A 94 1.76 -3.85 8.12
CA GLY A 94 0.93 -4.75 7.34
C GLY A 94 0.23 -4.06 6.18
N ILE A 95 -0.28 -4.87 5.27
CA ILE A 95 -1.13 -4.43 4.17
C ILE A 95 -2.27 -5.43 3.99
N LYS A 96 -3.44 -4.91 3.63
CA LYS A 96 -4.54 -5.70 3.09
C LYS A 96 -4.95 -5.11 1.76
N VAL A 97 -5.19 -5.98 0.79
CA VAL A 97 -5.59 -5.58 -0.55
C VAL A 97 -6.90 -6.29 -0.88
N TRP A 98 -7.85 -5.54 -1.41
CA TRP A 98 -9.07 -6.06 -1.98
C TRP A 98 -9.20 -5.61 -3.42
N VAL A 99 -9.71 -6.52 -4.25
CA VAL A 99 -9.98 -6.27 -5.66
C VAL A 99 -11.44 -6.63 -5.92
N LYS A 100 -12.15 -5.78 -6.66
CA LYS A 100 -13.54 -6.06 -7.04
C LYS A 100 -13.58 -6.80 -8.36
N PHE A 101 -14.22 -7.97 -8.37
CA PHE A 101 -14.31 -8.86 -9.53
C PHE A 101 -15.54 -8.55 -10.39
N THR A 102 -15.64 -9.17 -11.56
CA THR A 102 -16.80 -9.01 -12.47
C THR A 102 -18.12 -9.48 -11.84
N ASP A 103 -18.05 -10.36 -10.83
CA ASP A 103 -19.18 -10.76 -9.99
C ASP A 103 -19.75 -9.61 -9.11
N GLY A 104 -19.07 -8.46 -9.11
CA GLY A 104 -19.45 -7.28 -8.33
C GLY A 104 -19.08 -7.36 -6.86
N ARG A 105 -18.32 -8.36 -6.42
CA ARG A 105 -17.92 -8.56 -5.01
C ARG A 105 -16.46 -8.15 -4.81
N TRP A 106 -16.16 -7.70 -3.58
CA TRP A 106 -14.79 -7.47 -3.14
C TRP A 106 -14.18 -8.78 -2.66
N HIS A 107 -13.06 -9.14 -3.26
CA HIS A 107 -12.28 -10.31 -2.86
C HIS A 107 -11.05 -9.84 -2.10
N ALA A 108 -10.85 -10.39 -0.91
CA ALA A 108 -9.63 -10.19 -0.14
C ALA A 108 -8.50 -11.00 -0.79
N MET A 109 -7.35 -10.37 -0.99
CA MET A 109 -6.20 -11.00 -1.64
C MET A 109 -5.22 -11.50 -0.58
N ASP A 110 -4.66 -12.69 -0.79
CA ASP A 110 -3.41 -13.11 -0.16
C ASP A 110 -2.29 -12.22 -0.71
N VAL A 111 -1.53 -11.56 0.17
CA VAL A 111 -0.49 -10.60 -0.22
C VAL A 111 0.88 -11.14 0.15
N ALA A 112 1.78 -11.15 -0.82
CA ALA A 112 3.18 -11.50 -0.65
C ALA A 112 4.08 -10.49 -1.37
N SER A 113 5.37 -10.46 -1.01
CA SER A 113 6.37 -9.75 -1.82
C SER A 113 6.48 -10.41 -3.21
N ALA A 114 6.65 -9.59 -4.25
CA ALA A 114 7.00 -10.09 -5.57
C ALA A 114 8.45 -10.60 -5.66
N ASP A 115 9.30 -10.13 -4.74
CA ASP A 115 10.66 -10.64 -4.54
C ASP A 115 10.66 -11.66 -3.40
N PRO A 116 10.90 -12.96 -3.67
CA PRO A 116 10.87 -14.02 -2.67
C PRO A 116 11.88 -13.84 -1.53
N GLU A 117 12.96 -13.10 -1.76
CA GLU A 117 14.01 -12.86 -0.75
C GLU A 117 13.73 -11.62 0.11
N ALA A 118 12.77 -10.79 -0.30
CA ALA A 118 12.44 -9.56 0.40
C ALA A 118 11.27 -9.79 1.38
N ASP A 119 11.53 -9.53 2.66
CA ASP A 119 10.48 -9.39 3.65
C ASP A 119 9.61 -8.18 3.34
N LEU A 120 8.30 -8.36 3.39
CA LEU A 120 7.34 -7.31 3.09
C LEU A 120 7.19 -6.34 4.28
N PHE A 121 7.26 -6.86 5.50
CA PHE A 121 7.06 -6.11 6.75
C PHE A 121 8.02 -6.59 7.85
N PRO A 122 8.36 -5.72 8.81
CA PRO A 122 8.04 -4.28 8.86
C PRO A 122 8.89 -3.44 7.89
N GLN A 123 8.34 -2.33 7.39
CA GLN A 123 9.06 -1.39 6.52
C GLN A 123 9.03 0.02 7.11
N ASN A 124 10.20 0.59 7.40
CA ASN A 124 10.31 1.99 7.83
C ASN A 124 10.19 2.93 6.62
N ILE A 125 9.43 4.01 6.77
CA ILE A 125 9.22 5.03 5.75
C ILE A 125 9.60 6.38 6.32
N ASP A 126 10.68 6.95 5.77
CA ASP A 126 11.21 8.23 6.22
C ASP A 126 10.20 9.38 6.00
N PRO A 127 10.29 10.46 6.79
CA PRO A 127 9.46 11.65 6.62
C PRO A 127 9.51 12.22 5.19
N LEU A 128 8.35 12.59 4.64
CA LEU A 128 8.27 13.26 3.33
C LEU A 128 8.94 12.47 2.19
N THR A 129 8.98 11.14 2.32
CA THR A 129 9.57 10.24 1.31
C THR A 129 8.55 9.26 0.74
N THR A 130 8.99 8.50 -0.25
CA THR A 130 8.23 7.44 -0.89
C THR A 130 9.00 6.14 -0.84
N ALA A 131 8.32 5.05 -0.45
CA ALA A 131 8.84 3.69 -0.51
C ALA A 131 8.15 2.92 -1.65
N GLY A 132 8.92 2.21 -2.47
CA GLY A 132 8.40 1.32 -3.49
C GLY A 132 8.10 -0.06 -2.92
N MET A 133 6.98 -0.65 -3.31
CA MET A 133 6.56 -1.98 -2.86
C MET A 133 6.00 -2.76 -4.04
N LYS A 134 6.59 -3.93 -4.30
CA LYS A 134 6.16 -4.84 -5.38
C LYS A 134 5.40 -6.00 -4.75
N LEU A 135 4.11 -6.08 -5.00
CA LEU A 135 3.23 -7.08 -4.42
C LEU A 135 2.87 -8.15 -5.42
N THR A 136 2.83 -9.38 -4.92
CA THR A 136 2.07 -10.47 -5.50
C THR A 136 0.77 -10.59 -4.72
N LEU A 137 -0.34 -10.61 -5.44
CA LEU A 137 -1.68 -10.80 -4.92
C LEU A 137 -2.20 -12.14 -5.41
N ALA A 138 -2.85 -12.92 -4.57
CA ALA A 138 -3.50 -14.15 -5.00
C ALA A 138 -4.89 -14.30 -4.40
N THR A 139 -5.81 -14.85 -5.18
CA THR A 139 -7.13 -15.25 -4.69
C THR A 139 -7.63 -16.45 -5.47
N LYS A 140 -8.68 -17.08 -4.95
CA LYS A 140 -9.38 -18.16 -5.64
C LYS A 140 -10.63 -17.62 -6.32
N CYS A 141 -10.95 -18.19 -7.47
CA CYS A 141 -12.14 -17.87 -8.25
C CYS A 141 -12.73 -19.17 -8.82
N GLU A 142 -14.04 -19.20 -9.05
CA GLU A 142 -14.67 -20.33 -9.74
C GLU A 142 -14.14 -20.44 -11.16
N GLY A 143 -13.74 -21.65 -11.57
CA GLY A 143 -13.22 -21.90 -12.90
C GLY A 143 -12.60 -23.28 -13.06
N SER A 144 -12.27 -23.63 -14.29
CA SER A 144 -11.56 -24.86 -14.61
C SER A 144 -10.14 -24.55 -15.06
N ILE A 145 -9.18 -25.35 -14.61
CA ILE A 145 -7.82 -25.31 -15.13
C ILE A 145 -7.84 -25.83 -16.56
N GLY A 146 -7.51 -24.97 -17.51
CA GLY A 146 -7.44 -25.31 -18.93
C GLY A 146 -6.60 -24.30 -19.70
N GLY A 147 -6.07 -24.74 -20.84
CA GLY A 147 -5.41 -23.85 -21.78
C GLY A 147 -3.91 -23.66 -21.60
N GLY A 148 -3.31 -23.03 -22.60
CA GLY A 148 -1.90 -22.60 -22.56
C GLY A 148 -1.68 -21.36 -21.68
N PHE A 149 -0.42 -20.91 -21.57
CA PHE A 149 -0.04 -19.74 -20.78
C PHE A 149 -0.88 -18.48 -21.08
N ARG A 150 -1.18 -18.24 -22.36
CA ARG A 150 -1.97 -17.08 -22.79
C ARG A 150 -3.44 -17.16 -22.33
N GLU A 151 -4.07 -18.33 -22.45
CA GLU A 151 -5.46 -18.52 -21.99
C GLU A 151 -5.58 -18.30 -20.48
N ARG A 152 -4.54 -18.66 -19.73
CA ARG A 152 -4.43 -18.39 -18.28
C ARG A 152 -4.29 -16.90 -17.96
N GLU A 153 -3.52 -16.14 -18.75
CA GLU A 153 -3.44 -14.68 -18.60
C GLU A 153 -4.79 -14.02 -18.94
N CYS A 154 -5.45 -14.46 -20.03
CA CYS A 154 -6.78 -13.98 -20.40
C CYS A 154 -7.82 -14.30 -19.32
N ALA A 155 -7.83 -15.50 -18.76
CA ALA A 155 -8.76 -15.87 -17.69
C ALA A 155 -8.64 -14.97 -16.46
N ALA A 156 -7.40 -14.57 -16.10
CA ALA A 156 -7.18 -13.65 -14.99
C ALA A 156 -7.65 -12.22 -15.29
N GLY A 157 -7.50 -11.76 -16.55
CA GLY A 157 -8.02 -10.45 -16.97
C GLY A 157 -9.54 -10.44 -17.11
N ASP A 158 -10.13 -11.50 -17.65
CA ASP A 158 -11.58 -11.64 -17.85
C ASP A 158 -12.34 -11.78 -16.51
N ALA A 159 -11.68 -12.27 -15.45
CA ALA A 159 -12.23 -12.31 -14.09
C ALA A 159 -12.40 -10.91 -13.47
N LEU A 160 -11.75 -9.87 -14.03
CA LEU A 160 -11.80 -8.50 -13.53
C LEU A 160 -12.58 -7.59 -14.49
N PRO A 161 -13.33 -6.58 -13.98
CA PRO A 161 -14.00 -5.60 -14.83
C PRO A 161 -12.98 -4.76 -15.62
N GLU A 162 -13.41 -4.05 -16.67
CA GLU A 162 -12.52 -3.19 -17.48
C GLU A 162 -11.77 -2.16 -16.63
N LEU A 163 -12.52 -1.43 -15.79
CA LEU A 163 -11.97 -0.59 -14.74
C LEU A 163 -12.00 -1.37 -13.43
N VAL A 164 -10.83 -1.76 -12.93
CA VAL A 164 -10.66 -2.62 -11.76
C VAL A 164 -10.65 -1.79 -10.49
N PRO A 165 -11.68 -1.85 -9.64
CA PRO A 165 -11.65 -1.20 -8.34
C PRO A 165 -10.67 -1.93 -7.42
N VAL A 166 -9.70 -1.18 -6.90
CA VAL A 166 -8.68 -1.67 -5.98
C VAL A 166 -8.77 -0.87 -4.70
N ARG A 167 -8.75 -1.58 -3.57
CA ARG A 167 -8.69 -1.02 -2.22
C ARG A 167 -7.45 -1.53 -1.52
N VAL A 168 -6.68 -0.63 -0.95
CA VAL A 168 -5.51 -0.94 -0.13
C VAL A 168 -5.68 -0.34 1.25
N GLU A 169 -5.48 -1.14 2.28
CA GLU A 169 -5.41 -0.72 3.68
C GLU A 169 -4.01 -0.97 4.19
N LEU A 170 -3.35 0.11 4.61
CA LEU A 170 -2.02 0.10 5.20
C LEU A 170 -2.17 0.12 6.72
N GLU A 171 -1.52 -0.82 7.41
CA GLU A 171 -1.45 -0.87 8.86
C GLU A 171 -0.11 -0.30 9.33
N ALA A 172 -0.15 0.72 10.17
CA ALA A 172 1.01 1.46 10.63
C ALA A 172 1.17 1.42 12.15
N LEU A 173 2.20 2.11 12.66
CA LEU A 173 2.46 2.24 14.10
C LEU A 173 1.22 2.71 14.87
N GLN A 174 1.12 2.25 16.12
CA GLN A 174 0.03 2.61 17.05
C GLN A 174 -1.37 2.18 16.56
N GLY A 175 -1.45 1.16 15.70
CA GLY A 175 -2.72 0.62 15.19
C GLY A 175 -3.43 1.56 14.22
N GLN A 176 -2.70 2.50 13.62
CA GLN A 176 -3.28 3.41 12.63
C GLN A 176 -3.47 2.69 11.29
N THR A 177 -4.62 2.92 10.67
CA THR A 177 -4.96 2.35 9.37
C THR A 177 -5.19 3.45 8.34
N PHE A 178 -4.55 3.32 7.17
CA PHE A 178 -4.74 4.24 6.06
C PHE A 178 -5.35 3.51 4.88
N VAL A 179 -6.49 3.99 4.39
CA VAL A 179 -7.20 3.37 3.27
C VAL A 179 -6.98 4.22 2.01
N SER A 180 -6.65 3.57 0.91
CA SER A 180 -6.56 4.16 -0.43
C SER A 180 -7.39 3.32 -1.38
N GLU A 181 -8.27 3.96 -2.16
CA GLU A 181 -9.14 3.32 -3.13
C GLU A 181 -9.00 4.03 -4.47
N TRP A 182 -8.87 3.26 -5.56
CA TRP A 182 -8.80 3.79 -6.92
C TRP A 182 -9.35 2.80 -7.94
N LEU A 183 -9.48 3.27 -9.19
CA LEU A 183 -9.81 2.45 -10.35
C LEU A 183 -8.53 2.24 -11.17
N ASP A 184 -8.08 1.00 -11.27
CA ASP A 184 -7.02 0.62 -12.20
C ASP A 184 -7.63 0.42 -13.59
N GLU A 185 -6.98 0.95 -14.62
CA GLU A 185 -7.49 0.87 -15.98
C GLU A 185 -7.33 -0.52 -16.62
N GLY A 186 -6.67 -1.47 -15.94
CA GLY A 186 -6.53 -2.83 -16.43
C GLY A 186 -5.69 -2.96 -17.71
N ARG A 187 -4.93 -1.93 -18.10
CA ARG A 187 -4.17 -1.88 -19.37
C ARG A 187 -3.15 -3.01 -19.57
N LEU A 188 -2.73 -3.66 -18.48
CA LEU A 188 -1.76 -4.76 -18.51
C LEU A 188 -2.42 -6.14 -18.28
N LEU A 189 -3.75 -6.18 -18.20
CA LEU A 189 -4.52 -7.41 -18.14
C LEU A 189 -4.87 -7.84 -19.56
N LEU A 190 -4.37 -9.01 -19.97
CA LEU A 190 -4.81 -9.60 -21.23
C LEU A 190 -6.25 -10.08 -21.08
N ARG A 191 -7.06 -9.87 -22.12
CA ARG A 191 -8.47 -10.29 -22.16
C ARG A 191 -8.74 -11.11 -23.41
N THR A 192 -9.74 -11.98 -23.37
CA THR A 192 -10.09 -12.82 -24.54
C THR A 192 -10.58 -11.99 -25.73
N THR A 193 -11.23 -10.85 -25.48
CA THR A 193 -11.82 -9.98 -26.51
C THR A 193 -10.82 -9.06 -27.22
N GLU A 194 -9.61 -8.88 -26.70
CA GLU A 194 -8.55 -8.08 -27.33
C GLU A 194 -7.76 -8.88 -28.39
N GLN A 195 -8.47 -9.47 -29.36
CA GLN A 195 -7.85 -9.90 -30.62
C GLN A 195 -7.75 -8.70 -31.57
N PRO A 196 -6.55 -8.13 -31.82
CA PRO A 196 -6.35 -7.38 -33.05
C PRO A 196 -6.41 -8.38 -34.21
N GLY A 197 -7.25 -8.07 -35.20
CA GLY A 197 -7.58 -8.88 -36.37
C GLY A 197 -6.53 -9.90 -36.82
N LEU A 198 -6.82 -11.17 -36.57
CA LEU A 198 -6.46 -12.28 -37.44
C LEU A 198 -7.76 -12.81 -38.07
N ALA A 199 -8.47 -11.90 -38.73
CA ALA A 199 -9.60 -12.21 -39.60
C ALA A 199 -9.38 -11.50 -40.94
N ALA A 200 -9.08 -12.31 -41.96
CA ALA A 200 -9.22 -12.06 -43.40
C ALA A 200 -8.41 -10.92 -44.04
N ALA A 201 -7.24 -11.26 -44.60
CA ALA A 201 -6.87 -11.02 -46.01
C ALA A 201 -5.55 -11.73 -46.32
#